data_AF-A0A7R9AB98-F1
#
_entry.id   AF-A0A7R9AB98-F1
#
_cell.length_a   1.000
_cell.length_b   1.000
_cell.length_c   1.000
_cell.angle_alpha   90.00
_cell.angle_beta   90.00
_cell.angle_gamma   90.00
#
_symmetry.space_group_name_H-M   'P 1'
#
loop_
_entity.id
_entity.type
_entity.pdbx_description
1 polymer ?
#
loop_
_entity_poly.entity_id
_entity_poly.type
_entity_poly.pdbx_seq_one_letter_code
_entity_poly.pdbx_strand_id
1 'polypeptide(L)'
;MSEYKNYLKRLKVIIKREKPLDMDHFLDKLSEKDLITTVEEKELKERSTYKHKVDGVYFILNQKDAKSTFYDVERILEEMERCDIIAEMMKR
;
A
#
# COMPACT_ATOMS: atom_id res chain seq x y z
N MET A 1 16.36 8.22 -10.04
CA MET A 1 15.37 7.88 -8.98
C MET A 1 14.61 6.67 -9.49
N SER A 2 14.58 5.56 -8.76
CA SER A 2 14.00 4.30 -9.26
C SER A 2 12.50 4.46 -9.54
N GLU A 3 12.00 4.00 -10.69
CA GLU A 3 10.59 4.12 -11.10
C GLU A 3 9.63 3.58 -10.03
N TYR A 4 10.06 2.56 -9.29
CA TYR A 4 9.30 1.94 -8.19
C TYR A 4 9.07 2.90 -7.00
N LYS A 5 10.05 3.76 -6.68
CA LYS A 5 9.88 4.75 -5.61
C LYS A 5 8.86 5.82 -6.01
N ASN A 6 8.79 6.15 -7.31
CA ASN A 6 7.76 7.05 -7.82
C ASN A 6 6.37 6.39 -7.76
N TYR A 7 6.26 5.10 -8.07
CA TYR A 7 5.00 4.36 -7.94
C TYR A 7 4.46 4.38 -6.50
N LEU A 8 5.26 3.94 -5.53
CA LEU A 8 4.84 3.93 -4.11
C LEU A 8 4.46 5.34 -3.63
N LYS A 9 5.18 6.37 -4.12
CA LYS A 9 4.88 7.76 -3.78
C LYS A 9 3.52 8.19 -4.34
N ARG A 10 3.17 7.78 -5.57
CA ARG A 10 1.85 8.02 -6.17
C ARG A 10 0.76 7.28 -5.40
N LEU A 11 0.97 6.00 -5.07
CA LEU A 11 0.02 5.17 -4.30
C LEU A 11 -0.36 5.87 -3.00
N LYS A 12 0.65 6.31 -2.25
CA LYS A 12 0.50 7.07 -1.01
C LYS A 12 -0.36 8.34 -1.20
N VAL A 13 -0.19 9.05 -2.32
CA VAL A 13 -0.95 10.29 -2.59
C VAL A 13 -2.40 9.98 -2.92
N ILE A 14 -2.64 8.96 -3.75
CA ILE A 14 -3.97 8.55 -4.20
C ILE A 14 -4.81 8.05 -3.03
N ILE A 15 -4.30 7.08 -2.26
CA ILE A 15 -5.01 6.50 -1.10
C ILE A 15 -5.34 7.59 -0.05
N LYS A 16 -4.51 8.64 0.06
CA LYS A 16 -4.78 9.77 0.98
C LYS A 16 -5.85 10.74 0.48
N ARG A 17 -6.16 10.77 -0.82
CA ARG A 17 -7.03 11.76 -1.46
C ARG A 17 -8.38 11.18 -1.88
N GLU A 18 -8.37 10.03 -2.52
CA GLU A 18 -9.55 9.41 -3.11
C GLU A 18 -10.04 8.26 -2.23
N LYS A 19 -11.33 8.28 -1.88
CA LYS A 19 -12.13 7.21 -1.24
C LYS A 19 -11.34 6.23 -0.36
N PRO A 20 -11.43 6.34 0.98
CA PRO A 20 -10.58 5.57 1.88
C PRO A 20 -10.67 4.08 1.55
N LEU A 21 -9.54 3.52 1.09
CA LEU A 21 -9.29 2.08 1.09
C LEU A 21 -9.54 1.54 2.49
N ASP A 22 -10.20 0.39 2.63
CA ASP A 22 -10.25 -0.29 3.92
C ASP A 22 -8.81 -0.67 4.31
N MET A 23 -8.21 0.13 5.17
CA MET A 23 -6.80 -0.01 5.51
C MET A 23 -6.54 -1.26 6.34
N ASP A 24 -7.49 -1.69 7.17
CA ASP A 24 -7.27 -2.86 8.00
C ASP A 24 -7.30 -4.12 7.14
N HIS A 25 -8.25 -4.21 6.21
CA HIS A 25 -8.27 -5.28 5.20
C HIS A 25 -7.06 -5.21 4.27
N PHE A 26 -6.61 -4.02 3.87
CA PHE A 26 -5.39 -3.89 3.06
C PHE A 26 -4.15 -4.38 3.81
N LEU A 27 -4.04 -4.06 5.11
CA LEU A 27 -2.95 -4.55 5.96
C LEU A 27 -2.98 -6.07 6.12
N ASP A 28 -4.16 -6.66 6.30
CA ASP A 28 -4.34 -8.12 6.32
C ASP A 28 -3.78 -8.75 5.04
N LYS A 29 -4.17 -8.22 3.87
CA LYS A 29 -3.71 -8.71 2.57
C LYS A 29 -2.20 -8.54 2.36
N LEU A 30 -1.63 -7.44 2.83
CA LEU A 30 -0.18 -7.23 2.81
C LEU A 30 0.54 -8.26 3.67
N SER A 31 -0.02 -8.63 4.83
CA SER A 31 0.58 -9.66 5.68
C SER A 31 0.42 -11.06 5.09
N GLU A 32 -0.73 -11.38 4.50
CA GLU A 32 -0.98 -12.65 3.79
C GLU A 32 0.02 -12.92 2.65
N LYS A 33 0.57 -11.87 2.02
CA LYS A 33 1.57 -11.96 0.95
C LYS A 33 3.02 -11.79 1.44
N ASP A 34 3.26 -11.83 2.75
CA ASP A 34 4.59 -11.59 3.38
C ASP A 34 5.22 -10.22 3.05
N LEU A 35 4.40 -9.26 2.58
CA LEU A 35 4.86 -7.90 2.27
C LEU A 35 5.07 -7.07 3.53
N ILE A 36 4.36 -7.39 4.61
CA ILE A 36 4.62 -6.90 5.96
C ILE A 36 4.58 -8.07 6.93
N THR A 37 5.38 -8.01 7.97
CA THR A 37 5.34 -8.98 9.07
C THR A 37 4.09 -8.78 9.91
N THR A 38 3.67 -9.81 10.63
CA THR A 38 2.53 -9.73 11.56
C THR A 38 2.75 -8.70 12.68
N VAL A 39 4.01 -8.40 13.02
CA VAL A 39 4.35 -7.34 13.98
C VAL A 39 4.08 -5.97 13.36
N GLU A 40 4.61 -5.72 12.16
CA GLU A 40 4.37 -4.47 11.42
C GLU A 40 2.88 -4.25 11.15
N GLU A 41 2.15 -5.29 10.78
CA GLU A 41 0.70 -5.24 10.57
C GLU A 41 -0.03 -4.76 11.83
N LYS A 42 0.27 -5.35 13.00
CA LYS A 42 -0.32 -4.94 14.29
C LYS A 42 0.03 -3.50 14.63
N GLU A 43 1.30 -3.12 14.51
CA GLU A 43 1.75 -1.74 14.77
C GLU A 43 1.05 -0.71 13.87
N LEU A 44 0.76 -1.08 12.61
CA LEU A 44 0.03 -0.23 11.68
C LEU A 44 -1.44 -0.15 12.03
N LYS A 45 -2.09 -1.27 12.39
CA LYS A 45 -3.50 -1.28 12.81
C LYS A 45 -3.73 -0.43 14.06
N GLU A 46 -2.77 -0.39 14.98
CA GLU A 46 -2.81 0.44 16.20
C GLU A 46 -2.60 1.94 15.93
N ARG A 47 -2.18 2.34 14.72
CA ARG A 47 -2.02 3.77 14.41
C ARG A 47 -3.37 4.50 14.46
N SER A 48 -3.35 5.62 15.16
CA SER A 48 -4.54 6.44 15.47
C SER A 48 -5.26 7.06 14.28
N THR A 49 -4.59 7.23 13.14
CA THR A 49 -5.22 7.85 11.96
C THR A 49 -4.95 7.06 10.70
N TYR A 50 -5.94 7.07 9.81
CA TYR A 50 -5.84 6.55 8.44
C TYR A 50 -4.55 7.01 7.74
N LYS A 51 -4.26 8.31 7.85
CA LYS A 51 -3.07 8.93 7.25
C LYS A 51 -1.78 8.29 7.78
N HIS A 52 -1.69 8.03 9.08
CA HIS A 52 -0.54 7.37 9.69
C HIS A 52 -0.40 5.91 9.27
N LYS A 53 -1.52 5.17 9.08
CA LYS A 53 -1.51 3.81 8.52
C LYS A 53 -0.89 3.82 7.12
N VAL A 54 -1.36 4.71 6.23
CA VAL A 54 -0.82 4.84 4.86
C VAL A 54 0.65 5.25 4.85
N ASP A 55 1.04 6.21 5.71
CA ASP A 55 2.43 6.63 5.84
C ASP A 55 3.35 5.50 6.29
N GLY A 56 2.89 4.67 7.24
CA GLY A 56 3.63 3.52 7.73
C GLY A 56 3.77 2.40 6.69
N VAL A 57 2.69 2.05 5.98
CA VAL A 57 2.73 1.09 4.88
C VAL A 57 3.73 1.52 3.82
N TYR A 58 3.65 2.79 3.38
CA TYR A 58 4.60 3.32 2.41
C TYR A 58 6.04 3.22 2.91
N PHE A 59 6.28 3.53 4.19
CA PHE A 59 7.61 3.48 4.78
C PHE A 59 8.20 2.06 4.75
N ILE A 60 7.41 1.05 5.14
CA ILE A 60 7.84 -0.36 5.15
C ILE A 60 8.08 -0.86 3.73
N LEU A 61 7.11 -0.66 2.83
CA LEU A 61 7.24 -1.11 1.44
C LEU A 61 8.41 -0.43 0.71
N ASN A 62 8.71 0.83 1.03
CA ASN A 62 9.85 1.55 0.45
C ASN A 62 11.21 1.06 0.96
N GLN A 63 11.28 0.33 2.08
CA GLN A 63 12.51 -0.35 2.53
C GLN A 63 12.71 -1.70 1.85
N LYS A 64 11.62 -2.34 1.41
CA LYS A 64 11.68 -3.61 0.68
C LYS A 64 12.03 -3.33 -0.78
N ASP A 65 13.32 -3.25 -1.08
CA ASP A 65 13.86 -3.03 -2.44
C ASP A 65 13.69 -4.28 -3.32
N ALA A 66 12.44 -4.59 -3.67
CA ALA A 66 12.10 -5.72 -4.50
C ALA A 66 11.02 -5.34 -5.52
N LYS A 67 11.30 -5.59 -6.80
CA LYS A 67 10.34 -5.40 -7.90
C LYS A 67 9.06 -6.24 -7.69
N SER A 68 9.15 -7.38 -6.99
CA SER A 68 8.01 -8.25 -6.67
C SER A 68 6.98 -7.55 -5.78
N THR A 69 7.44 -6.75 -4.80
CA THR A 69 6.57 -5.99 -3.88
C THR A 69 5.54 -5.14 -4.61
N PHE A 70 5.92 -4.55 -5.74
CA PHE A 70 5.04 -3.74 -6.58
C PHE A 70 3.87 -4.56 -7.15
N TYR A 71 4.19 -5.70 -7.78
CA TYR A 71 3.18 -6.55 -8.43
C TYR A 71 2.24 -7.17 -7.41
N ASP A 72 2.76 -7.49 -6.23
CA ASP A 72 1.95 -8.04 -5.14
C ASP A 72 1.00 -6.97 -4.58
N VAL A 73 1.43 -5.70 -4.47
CA VAL A 73 0.54 -4.59 -4.09
C VAL A 73 -0.54 -4.34 -5.14
N GLU A 74 -0.19 -4.32 -6.44
CA GLU A 74 -1.19 -4.23 -7.52
C GLU A 74 -2.20 -5.36 -7.43
N ARG A 75 -1.73 -6.60 -7.28
CA ARG A 75 -2.59 -7.77 -7.15
C ARG A 75 -3.52 -7.67 -5.94
N ILE A 76 -3.02 -7.19 -4.80
CA ILE A 76 -3.87 -6.97 -3.62
C ILE A 76 -4.96 -5.94 -3.93
N LEU A 77 -4.62 -4.83 -4.59
CA LEU A 77 -5.61 -3.81 -4.95
C LEU A 77 -6.64 -4.37 -5.95
N GLU A 78 -6.23 -5.21 -6.91
CA GLU A 78 -7.15 -5.93 -7.80
C GLU A 78 -8.06 -6.89 -7.03
N GLU A 79 -7.51 -7.70 -6.12
CA GLU A 79 -8.26 -8.62 -5.25
C GLU A 79 -9.27 -7.88 -4.36
N MET A 80 -8.99 -6.63 -3.99
CA MET A 80 -9.89 -5.76 -3.24
C MET A 80 -10.87 -4.97 -4.12
N GLU A 81 -10.93 -5.27 -5.43
CA GLU A 81 -11.73 -4.56 -6.44
C GLU A 81 -11.41 -3.05 -6.52
N ARG A 82 -10.20 -2.66 -6.12
CA ARG A 82 -9.69 -1.28 -6.15
C ARG A 82 -8.89 -0.98 -7.41
N CYS A 83 -9.41 -1.44 -8.54
CA CYS A 83 -8.90 -1.11 -9.86
C CYS A 83 -9.01 0.39 -10.16
N ASP A 84 -9.86 1.14 -9.44
CA ASP A 84 -9.93 2.60 -9.49
C ASP A 84 -8.60 3.24 -9.09
N ILE A 85 -7.98 2.76 -8.00
CA ILE A 85 -6.68 3.23 -7.52
C ILE A 85 -5.60 2.93 -8.55
N ILE A 86 -5.56 1.69 -9.06
CA ILE A 86 -4.56 1.25 -10.06
C ILE A 86 -4.70 2.10 -11.34
N ALA A 87 -5.92 2.31 -11.81
CA ALA A 87 -6.18 3.13 -13.00
C ALA A 87 -5.73 4.58 -12.81
N GLU A 88 -5.92 5.15 -11.61
CA GLU A 88 -5.43 6.50 -11.29
C GLU A 88 -3.90 6.55 -11.26
N MET A 89 -3.24 5.52 -10.73
CA MET A 89 -1.77 5.42 -10.72
C MET A 89 -1.14 5.42 -12.12
N MET A 90 -1.84 4.83 -13.09
CA MET A 90 -1.45 4.73 -14.49
C MET A 90 -1.76 5.99 -15.30
N LYS A 91 -2.59 6.91 -14.78
CA LYS A 91 -2.79 8.22 -15.40
C LYS A 91 -1.50 9.04 -15.25
N ARG A 92 -1.03 9.57 -16.38
CA ARG A 92 0.32 10.14 -16.59
C ARG A 92 0.69 11.22 -15.58
#